data_AF-A0A2K3M524-F1
#
_entry.id   AF-A0A2K3M524-F1
#
_cell.length_a   1.000
_cell.length_b   1.000
_cell.length_c   1.000
_cell.angle_alpha   90.00
_cell.angle_beta   90.00
_cell.angle_gamma   90.00
#
_symmetry.space_group_name_H-M   'P 1'
#
loop_
_entity.id
_entity.type
_entity.pdbx_description
1 polymer ?
#
loop_
_entity_poly.entity_id
_entity_poly.type
_entity_poly.pdbx_seq_one_letter_code
_entity_poly.pdbx_strand_id
1 'polypeptide(L)' 'MDYSVVRSSCCCSDSEFQMPLHYPRYTQADYEIMPEWKLDCLLKQYGLPIIADLHQRRIFAMGAFLWSHY' A
#
# COMPACT_ATOMS: atom_id res chain seq x y z
N MET A 1 18.60 42.48 12.51
CA MET A 1 19.94 41.90 12.27
C MET A 1 20.18 40.90 13.39
N ASP A 2 20.37 39.60 13.23
CA ASP A 2 20.42 38.70 12.08
C ASP A 2 20.12 37.33 12.72
N TYR A 3 18.87 36.84 12.69
CA TYR A 3 18.60 35.48 13.17
C TYR A 3 18.92 34.54 12.02
N SER A 4 20.19 34.20 11.96
CA SER A 4 20.75 33.31 10.96
C SER A 4 19.97 31.99 10.98
N VAL A 5 19.33 31.69 9.86
CA VAL A 5 18.69 30.41 9.57
C VAL A 5 19.78 29.36 9.59
N VAL A 6 19.90 28.62 10.70
CA VAL A 6 20.61 27.34 10.70
C VAL A 6 19.71 26.39 9.92
N ARG A 7 19.98 26.28 8.62
CA ARG A 7 19.38 25.28 7.75
C ARG A 7 19.80 23.92 8.31
N SER A 8 18.88 23.26 9.02
CA SER A 8 19.03 21.86 9.39
C SER A 8 19.00 21.04 8.10
N SER A 9 20.20 20.76 7.59
CA SER A 9 20.43 19.83 6.50
C SER A 9 20.46 18.42 7.09
N CYS A 10 19.27 17.87 7.34
CA CYS A 10 19.09 16.43 7.36
C CYS A 10 18.26 16.06 6.14
N CYS A 11 18.95 15.76 5.04
CA CYS A 11 18.38 15.15 3.86
C CYS A 11 18.03 13.68 4.16
N CYS A 12 17.00 13.46 4.96
CA CYS A 12 16.31 12.19 5.01
C CYS A 12 14.89 12.51 4.61
N SER A 13 14.55 12.19 3.37
CA SER A 13 13.19 12.24 2.86
C SER A 13 12.29 11.53 3.85
N ASP A 14 11.49 12.33 4.57
CA ASP A 14 10.36 11.89 5.36
C ASP A 14 9.36 11.24 4.38
N SER A 15 9.61 9.98 4.02
CA SER A 15 8.55 9.11 3.54
C SER A 15 7.76 8.74 4.79
N GLU A 16 7.01 9.72 5.31
CA GLU A 16 5.95 9.48 6.27
C GLU A 16 5.14 8.32 5.72
N PHE A 17 5.23 7.14 6.35
CA PHE A 17 4.31 6.06 6.07
C PHE A 17 2.94 6.55 6.53
N GLN A 18 2.24 7.26 5.65
CA GLN A 18 0.89 7.71 5.89
C GLN A 18 0.03 6.46 5.86
N MET A 19 -0.35 5.99 7.04
CA MET A 19 -1.26 4.87 7.18
C MET A 19 -2.56 5.23 6.43
N PRO A 20 -2.86 4.58 5.29
CA PRO A 20 -4.04 4.93 4.53
C PRO A 20 -5.26 4.58 5.36
N LEU A 21 -6.06 5.59 5.74
CA LEU A 21 -7.34 5.38 6.42
C LEU A 21 -8.37 4.65 5.54
N HIS A 22 -8.07 4.44 4.27
CA HIS A 22 -8.98 3.88 3.25
C HIS A 22 -8.64 2.44 2.93
N TYR A 23 -8.83 1.55 3.90
CA TYR A 23 -8.67 0.12 3.68
C TYR A 23 -9.60 -0.38 2.56
N PRO A 24 -9.16 -1.29 1.67
CA PRO A 24 -9.98 -1.73 0.57
C PRO A 24 -11.10 -2.62 1.11
N ARG A 25 -12.34 -2.20 0.91
CA ARG A 25 -13.54 -2.98 1.30
C ARG A 25 -14.02 -3.85 0.14
N TYR A 26 -13.09 -4.57 -0.46
CA TYR A 26 -13.40 -5.50 -1.55
C TYR A 26 -13.81 -6.86 -0.98
N THR A 27 -14.83 -7.46 -1.58
CA THR A 27 -15.25 -8.83 -1.26
C THR A 27 -14.33 -9.85 -1.94
N GLN A 28 -14.40 -11.11 -1.53
CA GLN A 28 -13.68 -12.20 -2.20
C GLN A 28 -13.98 -12.23 -3.71
N ALA A 29 -15.26 -12.09 -4.09
CA ALA A 29 -15.66 -12.07 -5.49
C ALA A 29 -15.00 -10.91 -6.26
N ASP A 30 -14.85 -9.75 -5.62
CA ASP A 30 -14.19 -8.59 -6.23
C ASP A 30 -12.71 -8.87 -6.52
N TYR A 31 -12.00 -9.61 -5.65
CA TYR A 31 -10.60 -9.99 -5.87
C TYR A 31 -10.44 -11.05 -6.98
N GLU A 32 -11.40 -11.96 -7.11
CA GLU A 32 -11.40 -12.98 -8.15
C GLU A 32 -11.56 -12.37 -9.55
N ILE A 33 -12.46 -11.38 -9.68
CA ILE A 33 -12.68 -10.64 -10.94
C ILE A 33 -11.68 -9.49 -11.14
N MET A 34 -10.87 -9.15 -10.13
CA MET A 34 -9.95 -8.02 -10.20
C MET A 34 -8.88 -8.27 -11.27
N PRO A 35 -8.68 -7.31 -12.19
CA PRO A 35 -7.63 -7.43 -13.18
C PRO A 35 -6.25 -7.21 -12.54
N GLU A 36 -5.23 -7.77 -13.18
CA GLU A 36 -3.84 -7.78 -12.72
C GLU A 36 -3.33 -6.41 -12.26
N TRP A 37 -3.46 -5.42 -13.15
CA TRP A 37 -2.98 -4.06 -12.93
C TRP A 37 -3.59 -3.42 -11.69
N LYS A 38 -4.83 -3.79 -11.33
CA LYS A 38 -5.52 -3.24 -10.17
C LYS A 38 -5.02 -3.89 -8.88
N LEU A 39 -4.74 -5.19 -8.91
CA LEU A 39 -4.04 -5.87 -7.81
C LEU A 39 -2.63 -5.30 -7.59
N ASP A 40 -1.89 -5.03 -8.67
CA ASP A 40 -0.55 -4.45 -8.57
C ASP A 40 -0.54 -3.06 -8.01
N CYS A 41 -1.41 -2.18 -8.51
CA CYS A 41 -1.58 -0.84 -7.97
C CYS A 41 -1.95 -0.90 -6.48
N LEU A 42 -2.85 -1.81 -6.11
CA LEU A 42 -3.29 -1.99 -4.73
C LEU A 42 -2.15 -2.47 -3.85
N LEU A 43 -1.46 -3.56 -4.19
CA LEU A 43 -0.30 -4.04 -3.41
C LEU A 43 0.78 -2.97 -3.28
N LYS A 44 1.10 -2.27 -4.38
CA LYS A 44 2.08 -1.18 -4.38
C LYS A 44 1.68 -0.03 -3.45
N GLN A 45 0.41 0.35 -3.45
CA GLN A 45 -0.11 1.41 -2.59
C GLN A 45 -0.05 1.06 -1.10
N TYR A 46 -0.17 -0.23 -0.77
CA TYR A 46 -0.03 -0.74 0.60
C TYR A 46 1.41 -1.17 0.96
N GLY A 47 2.38 -0.99 0.05
CA GLY A 47 3.77 -1.42 0.28
C GLY A 47 3.95 -2.93 0.37
N LEU A 48 3.04 -3.70 -0.22
CA LEU A 48 3.06 -5.16 -0.24
C LEU A 48 3.88 -5.70 -1.43
N PRO A 49 4.52 -6.87 -1.28
CA PRO A 49 5.31 -7.46 -2.35
C PRO A 49 4.44 -7.86 -3.54
N ILE A 50 4.84 -7.42 -4.74
CA ILE A 50 4.19 -7.85 -5.99
C ILE A 50 4.73 -9.23 -6.36
N ILE A 51 3.89 -10.25 -6.20
CA ILE A 51 4.20 -11.64 -6.54
C ILE A 51 4.04 -11.83 -8.05
N ALA A 52 4.94 -12.56 -8.71
CA ALA A 52 4.90 -12.75 -10.17
C ALA A 52 3.64 -13.47 -10.66
N ASP A 53 3.14 -14.48 -9.95
CA ASP A 53 1.94 -15.22 -10.33
C ASP A 53 0.64 -14.52 -9.89
N LEU A 54 -0.31 -14.42 -10.81
CA LEU A 54 -1.60 -13.77 -10.61
C LEU A 54 -2.47 -14.47 -9.55
N HIS A 55 -2.47 -15.79 -9.53
CA HIS A 55 -3.28 -16.55 -8.58
C HIS A 55 -2.72 -16.40 -7.16
N GLN A 56 -1.41 -16.49 -7.01
CA GLN A 56 -0.74 -16.22 -5.74
C GLN A 56 -0.92 -14.76 -5.27
N ARG A 57 -0.89 -13.80 -6.19
CA ARG A 57 -1.13 -12.38 -5.90
C ARG A 57 -2.53 -12.14 -5.33
N ARG A 58 -3.55 -12.82 -5.88
CA ARG A 58 -4.92 -12.80 -5.36
C ARG A 58 -5.01 -13.41 -3.97
N ILE A 59 -4.47 -14.61 -3.76
CA ILE A 59 -4.50 -15.28 -2.45
C ILE A 59 -3.83 -14.40 -1.39
N PHE A 60 -2.69 -13.80 -1.72
CA PHE A 60 -1.98 -12.91 -0.83
C PHE A 60 -2.76 -11.63 -0.53
N ALA A 61 -3.31 -10.96 -1.55
CA ALA A 61 -4.15 -9.79 -1.36
C ALA A 61 -5.39 -10.13 -0.51
N MET A 62 -6.06 -11.24 -0.80
CA MET A 62 -7.22 -11.67 -0.03
C MET A 62 -6.84 -11.94 1.43
N GLY A 63 -5.74 -12.64 1.70
CA GLY A 63 -5.26 -12.85 3.07
C GLY A 63 -4.86 -11.55 3.77
N ALA A 64 -4.27 -10.60 3.04
CA ALA A 64 -3.89 -9.31 3.58
C ALA A 64 -5.11 -8.45 3.93
N PHE A 65 -6.13 -8.39 3.04
CA PHE A 65 -7.23 -7.43 3.12
C PHE A 65 -8.56 -8.00 3.66
N LEU A 66 -8.89 -9.28 3.47
CA LEU A 66 -10.15 -9.83 3.99
C LEU A 66 -10.12 -10.11 5.50
N TRP A 67 -8.96 -10.03 6.15
CA TRP A 67 -8.81 -10.35 7.57
C TRP A 67 -9.52 -9.36 8.52
N SER A 68 -9.97 -8.21 8.02
CA SER A 68 -10.62 -7.15 8.81
C SER A 68 -12.11 -7.38 9.09
N HIS A 69 -12.71 -8.51 8.66
CA HIS A 69 -14.16 -8.72 8.71
C HIS A 69 -14.62 -9.94 9.54
N TYR A 70 -13.82 -10.36 10.53
CA TYR A 70 -14.23 -11.31 11.57
C TYR A 70 -14.64 -10.60 12.86
#